data_AF-A0A0P9FVR0-F1
#
_entry.id   AF-A0A0P9FVR0-F1
#
_cell.length_a   1.000
_cell.length_b   1.000
_cell.length_c   1.000
_cell.angle_alpha   90.00
_cell.angle_beta   90.00
_cell.angle_gamma   90.00
#
_symmetry.space_group_name_H-M   'P 1'
#
loop_
_entity.id
_entity.type
_entity.pdbx_description
1 polymer ?
#
loop_
_entity_poly.entity_id
_entity_poly.type
_entity_poly.pdbx_seq_one_letter_code
_entity_poly.pdbx_strand_id
1 'polypeptide(L)'
;MYTVNALTLKPLAVRIPEEIEKEILEVAEREKSDKATVVRTLLEIGIVEWRKQTALELLRDGKVTFAKAAEMAKLSLWEFADLVKQRNVEWVRYTPEEIEKEIREASVAKSK
;
A
#
# COMPACT_ATOMS: atom_id res chain seq x y z
N MET A 1 6.11 14.73 -30.13
CA MET A 1 7.46 14.71 -29.53
C MET A 1 7.30 14.16 -28.12
N TYR A 2 7.86 12.99 -27.82
CA TYR A 2 7.81 12.45 -26.47
C TYR A 2 8.75 13.26 -25.58
N THR A 3 8.20 13.97 -24.60
CA THR A 3 8.95 14.58 -23.52
C THR A 3 9.53 13.47 -22.67
N VAL A 4 10.80 13.13 -22.91
CA VAL A 4 11.59 12.40 -21.93
C VAL A 4 11.82 13.38 -20.78
N ASN A 5 11.01 13.28 -19.72
CA ASN A 5 11.30 13.96 -18.47
C ASN A 5 12.66 13.41 -18.01
N ALA A 6 13.72 14.19 -18.17
CA ALA A 6 15.02 13.84 -17.62
C ALA A 6 14.88 13.80 -16.09
N LEU A 7 14.78 12.60 -15.53
CA LEU A 7 14.75 12.39 -14.09
C LEU A 7 16.08 12.92 -13.53
N THR A 8 16.01 14.00 -12.76
CA THR A 8 17.17 14.54 -12.08
C THR A 8 17.54 13.63 -10.91
N LEU A 9 18.70 12.97 -11.01
CA LEU A 9 19.21 12.13 -9.94
C LEU A 9 19.91 12.98 -8.89
N LYS A 10 19.65 12.70 -7.62
CA LYS A 10 20.33 13.32 -6.48
C LYS A 10 21.12 12.25 -5.72
N PRO A 11 22.33 12.56 -5.23
CA PRO A 11 23.10 11.61 -4.44
C PRO A 11 22.40 11.34 -3.10
N LEU A 12 22.40 10.06 -2.68
CA LEU A 12 21.92 9.62 -1.37
C LEU A 12 23.06 8.87 -0.68
N ALA A 13 23.55 9.40 0.43
CA ALA A 13 24.55 8.75 1.27
C ALA A 13 23.91 8.35 2.59
N VAL A 14 23.84 7.03 2.84
CA VAL A 14 23.27 6.45 4.06
C VAL A 14 24.19 5.34 4.56
N ARG A 15 24.25 5.15 5.88
CA ARG A 15 24.91 4.00 6.49
C ARG A 15 23.90 2.87 6.60
N ILE A 16 24.27 1.68 6.14
CA ILE A 16 23.45 0.48 6.21
C ILE A 16 24.24 -0.63 6.94
N PRO A 17 23.55 -1.58 7.61
CA PRO A 17 24.15 -2.80 8.09
C PRO A 17 24.82 -3.60 6.96
N GLU A 18 25.87 -4.36 7.29
CA GLU A 18 26.63 -5.17 6.33
C GLU A 18 25.74 -6.26 5.69
N GLU A 19 24.76 -6.77 6.44
CA GLU A 19 23.82 -7.78 5.98
C GLU A 19 22.95 -7.26 4.84
N ILE A 20 22.47 -6.01 4.93
CA ILE A 20 21.67 -5.37 3.88
C ILE A 20 22.54 -5.13 2.64
N GLU A 21 23.79 -4.74 2.80
CA GLU A 21 24.71 -4.58 1.68
C GLU A 21 24.92 -5.89 0.92
N LYS A 22 25.06 -7.01 1.65
CA LYS A 22 25.18 -8.35 1.04
C LYS A 22 23.96 -8.71 0.20
N GLU A 23 22.75 -8.47 0.71
CA GLU A 23 21.51 -8.72 -0.04
C GLU A 23 21.43 -7.86 -1.32
N ILE A 24 21.80 -6.57 -1.23
CA ILE A 24 21.82 -5.68 -2.41
C ILE A 24 22.80 -6.18 -3.47
N LEU A 25 23.99 -6.61 -3.05
CA LEU A 25 25.01 -7.12 -3.98
C LEU A 25 24.57 -8.43 -4.64
N GLU A 26 23.90 -9.31 -3.90
CA GLU A 26 23.33 -10.54 -4.46
C GLU A 26 22.27 -10.24 -5.55
N VAL A 27 21.40 -9.26 -5.32
CA VAL A 27 20.44 -8.81 -6.34
C VAL A 27 21.17 -8.23 -7.56
N ALA A 28 22.20 -7.41 -7.35
CA ALA A 28 22.99 -6.83 -8.43
C ALA A 28 23.67 -7.89 -9.32
N GLU A 29 24.23 -8.94 -8.71
CA GLU A 29 24.82 -10.07 -9.43
C GLU A 29 23.76 -10.83 -10.23
N ARG A 30 22.62 -11.16 -9.61
CA ARG A 30 21.52 -11.92 -10.25
C ARG A 30 20.90 -11.16 -11.43
N GLU A 31 20.66 -9.86 -11.27
CA GLU A 31 20.05 -9.01 -12.28
C GLU A 31 21.05 -8.44 -13.31
N LYS A 32 22.35 -8.66 -13.10
CA LYS A 32 23.45 -8.10 -13.90
C LYS A 32 23.35 -6.57 -14.03
N SER A 33 23.06 -5.92 -12.91
CA SER A 33 22.85 -4.48 -12.82
C SER A 33 23.83 -3.85 -11.84
N ASP A 34 24.09 -2.55 -11.97
CA ASP A 34 24.97 -1.86 -11.02
C ASP A 34 24.27 -1.63 -9.67
N LYS A 35 25.07 -1.52 -8.61
CA LYS A 35 24.57 -1.33 -7.24
C LYS A 35 23.65 -0.11 -7.11
N ALA A 36 23.92 1.00 -7.80
CA ALA A 36 23.11 2.20 -7.67
C ALA A 36 21.75 2.05 -8.35
N THR A 37 21.68 1.32 -9.46
CA THR A 37 20.42 0.95 -10.11
C THR A 37 19.59 0.04 -9.20
N VAL A 38 20.19 -1.02 -8.63
CA VAL A 38 19.49 -1.91 -7.70
C VAL A 38 18.97 -1.18 -6.47
N VAL A 39 19.82 -0.37 -5.82
CA VAL A 39 19.43 0.42 -4.65
C VAL A 39 18.25 1.33 -4.97
N ARG A 40 18.25 1.99 -6.13
CA ARG A 40 17.16 2.86 -6.55
C ARG A 40 15.85 2.08 -6.74
N THR A 41 15.91 0.96 -7.45
CA THR A 41 14.74 0.09 -7.67
C THR A 41 14.15 -0.40 -6.34
N LEU A 42 15.00 -0.89 -5.43
CA LEU A 42 14.57 -1.36 -4.11
C LEU A 42 13.96 -0.22 -3.28
N LEU A 43 14.52 0.99 -3.33
CA LEU A 43 13.96 2.16 -2.67
C LEU A 43 12.59 2.54 -3.25
N GLU A 44 12.42 2.50 -4.57
CA GLU A 44 11.14 2.77 -5.22
C GLU A 44 10.07 1.76 -4.81
N ILE A 45 10.40 0.47 -4.81
CA ILE A 45 9.53 -0.61 -4.33
C ILE A 45 9.17 -0.39 -2.86
N GLY A 46 10.17 -0.12 -2.02
CA GLY A 46 9.98 0.13 -0.59
C GLY A 46 9.06 1.32 -0.30
N ILE A 47 9.21 2.43 -1.02
CA ILE A 47 8.34 3.60 -0.88
C ILE A 47 6.89 3.27 -1.28
N VAL A 48 6.70 2.51 -2.36
CA VAL A 48 5.37 2.09 -2.80
C VAL A 48 4.70 1.19 -1.76
N GLU A 49 5.41 0.20 -1.23
CA GLU A 49 4.86 -0.73 -0.24
C GLU A 49 4.61 -0.03 1.10
N TRP A 50 5.54 0.80 1.58
CA TRP A 50 5.35 1.60 2.80
C TRP A 50 4.09 2.46 2.73
N ARG A 51 3.85 3.09 1.58
CA ARG A 51 2.67 3.94 1.36
C ARG A 51 1.37 3.14 1.38
N LYS A 52 1.35 1.95 0.78
CA LYS A 52 0.22 1.03 0.83
C LYS A 52 -0.07 0.59 2.27
N GLN A 53 0.96 0.15 3.01
CA GLN A 53 0.82 -0.28 4.40
C GLN A 53 0.29 0.84 5.29
N THR A 54 0.87 2.04 5.19
CA THR A 54 0.44 3.21 5.96
C THR A 54 -1.02 3.55 5.68
N ALA A 55 -1.45 3.53 4.42
CA ALA A 55 -2.85 3.79 4.05
C ALA A 55 -3.82 2.76 4.65
N LEU A 56 -3.46 1.47 4.62
CA LEU A 56 -4.25 0.40 5.21
C LEU A 56 -4.36 0.53 6.74
N GLU A 57 -3.26 0.84 7.42
CA GLU A 57 -3.24 1.03 8.88
C GLU A 57 -4.12 2.20 9.30
N LEU A 58 -4.00 3.34 8.62
CA LEU A 58 -4.82 4.50 8.92
C LEU A 58 -6.30 4.25 8.64
N LEU A 59 -6.62 3.49 7.59
CA LEU A 59 -7.98 3.09 7.28
C LEU A 59 -8.54 2.16 8.38
N ARG A 60 -7.79 1.13 8.75
CA ARG A 60 -8.16 0.18 9.81
C ARG A 60 -8.41 0.88 11.15
N ASP A 61 -7.59 1.87 11.46
CA ASP A 61 -7.69 2.67 12.68
C ASP A 61 -8.82 3.72 12.62
N GLY A 62 -9.56 3.82 11.51
CA GLY A 62 -10.65 4.78 11.32
C GLY A 62 -10.18 6.24 11.20
N LYS A 63 -8.88 6.47 10.99
CA LYS A 63 -8.28 7.83 10.93
C LYS A 63 -8.50 8.51 9.59
N VAL A 64 -8.76 7.74 8.53
CA VAL A 64 -9.02 8.26 7.18
C VAL A 64 -10.19 7.52 6.57
N THR A 65 -10.87 8.17 5.61
CA THR A 65 -11.89 7.51 4.79
C THR A 65 -11.24 6.56 3.80
N PHE A 66 -12.02 5.60 3.29
CA PHE A 66 -11.57 4.67 2.25
C PHE A 66 -10.99 5.40 1.03
N ALA A 67 -11.69 6.44 0.54
CA ALA A 67 -11.23 7.22 -0.59
C ALA A 67 -9.90 7.95 -0.30
N LYS A 68 -9.73 8.48 0.92
CA LYS A 68 -8.48 9.12 1.30
C LYS A 68 -7.34 8.13 1.41
N ALA A 69 -7.59 6.93 1.93
CA ALA A 69 -6.60 5.86 1.99
C ALA A 69 -6.14 5.42 0.58
N ALA A 70 -7.07 5.27 -0.37
CA ALA A 70 -6.75 4.97 -1.77
C ALA A 70 -5.87 6.05 -2.41
N GLU A 71 -6.25 7.33 -2.22
CA GLU A 71 -5.46 8.49 -2.68
C GLU A 71 -4.04 8.46 -2.09
N MET A 72 -3.93 8.22 -0.78
CA MET A 72 -2.64 8.10 -0.10
C MET A 72 -1.80 6.96 -0.65
N ALA A 73 -2.40 5.80 -0.93
CA ALA A 73 -1.73 4.66 -1.56
C ALA A 73 -1.26 4.96 -3.01
N LYS A 74 -1.78 6.03 -3.63
CA LYS A 74 -1.72 6.32 -5.06
C LYS A 74 -2.33 5.20 -5.90
N LEU A 75 -3.49 4.72 -5.47
CA LEU A 75 -4.28 3.69 -6.15
C LEU A 75 -5.65 4.26 -6.48
N SER A 76 -6.27 3.75 -7.54
CA SER A 76 -7.71 3.95 -7.74
C SER A 76 -8.49 3.29 -6.61
N LEU A 77 -9.77 3.67 -6.46
CA LEU A 77 -10.66 3.05 -5.47
C LEU A 77 -10.77 1.54 -5.65
N TRP A 78 -10.75 1.06 -6.90
CA TRP A 78 -10.88 -0.35 -7.23
C TRP A 78 -9.61 -1.14 -6.86
N GLU A 79 -8.44 -0.63 -7.26
CA GLU A 79 -7.16 -1.24 -6.89
C GLU A 79 -6.95 -1.24 -5.38
N PHE A 80 -7.41 -0.20 -4.68
CA PHE A 80 -7.33 -0.14 -3.24
C PHE A 80 -8.31 -1.13 -2.57
N ALA A 81 -9.51 -1.33 -3.12
CA ALA A 81 -10.43 -2.37 -2.65
C ALA A 81 -9.82 -3.77 -2.78
N ASP A 82 -9.17 -4.05 -3.90
CA ASP A 82 -8.43 -5.30 -4.09
C ASP A 82 -7.30 -5.45 -3.07
N LEU A 83 -6.52 -4.39 -2.84
CA LEU A 83 -5.44 -4.40 -1.85
C LEU A 83 -5.97 -4.70 -0.44
N VAL A 84 -7.05 -4.04 -0.04
CA VAL A 84 -7.69 -4.22 1.27
C VAL A 84 -8.15 -5.67 1.44
N LYS A 85 -8.78 -6.25 0.40
CA LYS A 85 -9.19 -7.65 0.37
C LYS A 85 -8.00 -8.61 0.44
N GLN A 86 -6.96 -8.37 -0.33
CA GLN A 86 -5.74 -9.21 -0.35
C GLN A 86 -5.01 -9.19 0.99
N ARG A 87 -5.07 -8.08 1.73
CA ARG A 87 -4.43 -7.92 3.03
C ARG A 87 -5.34 -8.24 4.22
N ASN A 88 -6.58 -8.71 3.96
CA ASN A 88 -7.59 -9.02 4.98
C ASN A 88 -7.74 -7.92 6.04
N VAL A 89 -7.75 -6.66 5.59
CA VAL A 89 -7.94 -5.53 6.49
C VAL A 89 -9.44 -5.40 6.77
N GLU A 90 -9.84 -5.50 8.02
CA GLU A 90 -11.20 -5.15 8.47
C GLU A 90 -11.23 -3.66 8.83
N TRP A 91 -11.96 -2.86 8.05
CA TRP A 91 -12.09 -1.41 8.28
C TRP A 91 -13.52 -0.95 8.54
N VAL A 92 -14.50 -1.82 8.28
CA VAL A 92 -15.89 -1.61 8.68
C VAL A 92 -16.11 -2.45 9.92
N ARG A 93 -16.35 -1.78 11.06
CA ARG A 93 -16.75 -2.45 12.29
C ARG A 93 -18.23 -2.19 12.48
N TYR A 94 -19.01 -3.26 12.42
CA TYR A 94 -20.39 -3.21 12.89
C TYR A 94 -20.41 -3.55 14.37
N THR A 95 -21.12 -2.76 15.16
CA THR A 95 -21.50 -3.14 16.51
C THR A 95 -22.56 -4.24 16.45
N PRO A 96 -22.62 -5.18 17.43
CA PRO A 96 -23.67 -6.20 17.47
C PRO A 96 -25.09 -5.62 17.34
N GLU A 97 -25.30 -4.44 17.91
CA GLU A 97 -26.56 -3.71 17.86
C GLU A 97 -26.91 -3.22 16.43
N GLU A 98 -25.91 -2.78 15.66
CA GLU A 98 -26.09 -2.39 14.26
C GLU A 98 -26.41 -3.61 13.37
N ILE A 99 -25.76 -4.75 13.64
CA ILE A 99 -26.04 -6.02 12.94
C ILE A 99 -27.47 -6.48 13.23
N GLU A 100 -27.90 -6.49 14.51
CA GLU A 100 -29.27 -6.88 14.88
C GLU A 100 -30.32 -5.95 14.27
N LYS A 101 -30.04 -4.65 14.22
CA LYS A 101 -30.94 -3.67 13.61
C LYS A 101 -31.11 -3.91 12.11
N GLU A 102 -30.03 -4.12 11.37
CA GLU A 102 -30.10 -4.44 9.94
C GLU A 102 -30.85 -5.76 9.66
N ILE A 103 -30.61 -6.81 10.46
CA ILE A 103 -31.33 -8.08 10.35
C ILE A 103 -32.84 -7.89 10.60
N ARG A 104 -33.21 -7.09 11.60
CA ARG A 104 -34.60 -6.80 11.92
C ARG A 104 -35.29 -6.02 10.80
N GLU A 105 -34.64 -5.01 10.24
CA GLU A 105 -35.19 -4.24 9.12
C GLU A 105 -35.35 -5.10 7.86
N ALA A 106 -34.39 -5.98 7.56
CA ALA A 106 -34.46 -6.90 6.43
C ALA A 106 -35.56 -7.97 6.56
N SER A 107 -35.86 -8.43 7.79
CA SER A 107 -36.92 -9.41 8.05
C SER A 107 -38.33 -8.81 7.96
N VAL A 108 -38.50 -7.53 8.33
CA VAL A 108 -39.78 -6.82 8.17
C VAL A 108 -40.09 -6.54 6.69
N ALA A 109 -39.08 -6.28 5.87
CA ALA A 109 -39.23 -6.03 4.43
C ALA A 109 -39.67 -7.27 3.62
N LYS A 110 -39.37 -8.49 4.10
CA LYS A 110 -39.80 -9.75 3.46
C LYS A 110 -41.22 -10.20 3.82
N SER A 111 -41.88 -9.53 4.77
CA SER A 111 -43.22 -9.89 5.25
C SER A 111 -44.34 -9.01 4.66
N LYS A 112 -44.02 -8.19 3.64
CA LYS A 112 -44.96 -7.46 2.78
C LYS A 112 -44.88 -8.00 1.36
#